data_AF-A0A0G1KUM0-F1
#
_entry.id   AF-A0A0G1KUM0-F1
#
_cell.length_a   1.000
_cell.length_b   1.000
_cell.length_c   1.000
_cell.angle_alpha   90.00
_cell.angle_beta   90.00
_cell.angle_gamma   90.00
#
_symmetry.space_group_name_H-M   'P 1'
#
loop_
_entity.id
_entity.type
_entity.pdbx_description
1 polymer ?
#
loop_
_entity_poly.entity_id
_entity_poly.type
_entity_poly.pdbx_seq_one_letter_code
_entity_poly.pdbx_strand_id
1 'polypeptide(L)'
;MEIPDHKLQELALEAMWKNNFFDKHGLYVGRQPITTLQTVWKSRVRGVGNRVYRRPPNETFHQFLGFYLSETLGHEWLAQEMQKPVGQGHLVATWVNETHELMNAQSEQMPELPVKSVLMSGNSKALHSLAYDLYSIRLSGEKILPTMVNRIKNIDQFQGARYEVAVAAIAIRAGFNINWIKEKGAHCEFVGQHRTTGDKAVFETKSHHREGVLGIKGEFNSENAKIKITDHVREARSQSKKDIPLIVFDDLNLPITGPAPLSEKRWFNDMDRQLRTYGFLEPGTKNSFGNDNMAMLCVTNFSWHHHKEHLDLPNEVLTYFQQGSPYSLKLETIQHLEGAAKQYGFVTPYLEEIEEAVKAGLVTHSL
;
A
#
# COMPACT_ATOMS: atom_id res chain seq x y z
N MET A 1 -25.55 34.97 0.49
CA MET A 1 -24.97 35.16 -0.86
C MET A 1 -24.68 33.76 -1.37
N GLU A 2 -25.53 33.23 -2.26
CA GLU A 2 -25.38 31.87 -2.78
C GLU A 2 -24.10 31.79 -3.62
N ILE A 3 -23.23 30.84 -3.26
CA ILE A 3 -22.03 30.55 -4.04
C ILE A 3 -22.51 29.78 -5.28
N PRO A 4 -22.23 30.24 -6.51
CA PRO A 4 -22.64 29.51 -7.72
C PRO A 4 -22.06 28.09 -7.75
N ASP A 5 -22.82 27.12 -8.28
CA ASP A 5 -22.43 25.69 -8.30
C ASP A 5 -21.02 25.43 -8.88
N HIS A 6 -20.61 26.18 -9.92
CA HIS A 6 -19.27 26.06 -10.49
C HIS A 6 -18.16 26.49 -9.51
N LYS A 7 -18.46 27.48 -8.67
CA LYS A 7 -17.55 28.04 -7.67
C LYS A 7 -17.51 27.19 -6.39
N LEU A 8 -18.60 26.49 -6.08
CA LEU A 8 -18.63 25.39 -5.09
C LEU A 8 -17.80 24.19 -5.57
N GLN A 9 -17.87 23.83 -6.85
CA GLN A 9 -17.01 22.81 -7.46
C GLN A 9 -15.53 23.20 -7.42
N GLU A 10 -15.21 24.46 -7.73
CA GLU A 10 -13.85 25.01 -7.68
C GLU A 10 -13.33 25.08 -6.25
N LEU A 11 -14.13 25.55 -5.28
CA LEU A 11 -13.77 25.56 -3.85
C LEU A 11 -13.67 24.15 -3.26
N ALA A 12 -14.50 23.20 -3.71
CA ALA A 12 -14.39 21.80 -3.33
C ALA A 12 -13.14 21.16 -3.95
N LEU A 13 -12.80 21.47 -5.19
CA LEU A 13 -11.54 21.07 -5.83
C LEU A 13 -10.34 21.71 -5.12
N GLU A 14 -10.39 23.00 -4.79
CA GLU A 14 -9.36 23.72 -4.03
C GLU A 14 -9.23 23.21 -2.59
N ALA A 15 -10.33 22.83 -1.92
CA ALA A 15 -10.32 22.20 -0.60
C ALA A 15 -9.80 20.75 -0.67
N MET A 16 -10.15 20.01 -1.73
CA MET A 16 -9.57 18.70 -2.05
C MET A 16 -8.09 18.82 -2.48
N TRP A 17 -7.64 20.00 -2.91
CA TRP A 17 -6.28 20.31 -3.35
C TRP A 17 -5.45 21.03 -2.30
N LYS A 18 -6.00 21.41 -1.14
CA LYS A 18 -5.25 21.95 0.00
C LYS A 18 -4.44 20.83 0.66
N ASN A 19 -3.38 20.43 -0.04
CA ASN A 19 -2.04 19.95 0.34
C ASN A 19 -1.87 18.83 1.37
N ASN A 20 -2.91 18.36 2.04
CA ASN A 20 -2.76 17.33 3.05
C ASN A 20 -3.14 15.98 2.43
N PHE A 21 -2.12 15.22 2.04
CA PHE A 21 -2.22 13.75 1.96
C PHE A 21 -2.19 13.10 3.36
N PHE A 22 -2.42 13.92 4.37
CA PHE A 22 -2.63 13.57 5.76
C PHE A 22 -4.13 13.65 6.08
N ASP A 23 -4.64 12.74 6.90
CA ASP A 23 -5.94 12.93 7.53
C ASP A 23 -5.84 13.87 8.75
N LYS A 24 -6.97 14.12 9.41
CA LYS A 24 -7.04 14.94 10.63
C LYS A 24 -6.18 14.43 11.80
N HIS A 25 -5.71 13.18 11.73
CA HIS A 25 -4.83 12.56 12.73
C HIS A 25 -3.36 12.54 12.30
N GLY A 26 -3.03 13.14 11.14
CA GLY A 26 -1.66 13.16 10.62
C GLY A 26 -1.23 11.86 9.95
N LEU A 27 -2.18 10.99 9.54
CA LEU A 27 -1.87 9.74 8.85
C LEU A 27 -1.78 9.94 7.34
N TYR A 28 -0.81 9.30 6.70
CA TYR A 28 -0.61 9.35 5.24
C TYR A 28 -1.70 8.55 4.53
N VAL A 29 -2.72 9.26 4.04
CA VAL A 29 -3.92 8.71 3.43
C VAL A 29 -4.03 9.07 1.94
N GLY A 30 -3.17 9.95 1.43
CA GLY A 30 -3.23 10.38 0.04
C GLY A 30 -4.46 11.24 -0.23
N ARG A 31 -4.98 11.18 -1.45
CA ARG A 31 -6.23 11.88 -1.80
C ARG A 31 -7.38 11.25 -1.01
N GLN A 32 -8.26 12.07 -0.43
CA GLN A 32 -9.45 11.58 0.24
C GLN A 32 -10.57 11.22 -0.76
N PRO A 33 -11.36 10.16 -0.48
CA PRO A 33 -12.57 9.87 -1.24
C PRO A 33 -13.50 11.09 -1.30
N ILE A 34 -14.20 11.25 -2.41
CA ILE A 34 -15.49 11.96 -2.35
C ILE A 34 -16.50 10.93 -1.86
N THR A 35 -17.02 11.13 -0.67
CA THR A 35 -18.00 10.25 -0.03
C THR A 35 -19.13 11.11 0.50
N THR A 36 -20.38 10.72 0.24
CA THR A 36 -21.54 11.46 0.74
C THR A 36 -22.72 10.53 0.98
N LEU A 37 -23.51 10.85 2.00
CA LEU A 37 -24.75 10.15 2.31
C LEU A 37 -25.90 10.78 1.52
N GLN A 38 -26.59 9.97 0.71
CA GLN A 38 -27.75 10.41 -0.05
C GLN A 38 -29.01 9.82 0.57
N THR A 39 -29.82 10.68 1.19
CA THR A 39 -31.01 10.30 1.97
C THR A 39 -32.22 9.94 1.12
N VAL A 40 -32.42 10.57 -0.05
CA VAL A 40 -33.53 10.28 -0.98
C VAL A 40 -33.46 8.85 -1.52
N TRP A 41 -32.26 8.41 -1.89
CA TRP A 41 -31.92 7.08 -2.43
C TRP A 41 -31.53 6.10 -1.32
N LYS A 42 -31.50 6.55 -0.06
CA LYS A 42 -31.06 5.77 1.11
C LYS A 42 -29.75 5.02 0.84
N SER A 43 -28.78 5.71 0.25
CA SER A 43 -27.52 5.10 -0.22
C SER A 43 -26.33 5.98 0.12
N ARG A 44 -25.18 5.35 0.33
CA ARG A 44 -23.89 6.03 0.35
C ARG A 44 -23.35 6.13 -1.06
N VAL A 45 -22.87 7.31 -1.43
CA VAL A 45 -22.28 7.57 -2.74
C VAL A 45 -20.78 7.77 -2.57
N ARG A 46 -19.98 6.98 -3.28
CA ARG A 46 -18.51 7.07 -3.25
C ARG A 46 -17.97 7.35 -4.66
N GLY A 47 -17.20 8.41 -4.81
CA GLY A 47 -16.47 8.75 -6.03
C GLY A 47 -15.06 8.17 -5.99
N VAL A 48 -14.73 7.29 -6.94
CA VAL A 48 -13.41 6.67 -7.06
C VAL A 48 -12.91 6.85 -8.48
N GLY A 49 -11.93 7.74 -8.65
CA GLY A 49 -11.46 8.14 -9.96
C GLY A 49 -12.58 8.74 -10.81
N ASN A 50 -13.00 8.05 -11.87
CA ASN A 50 -14.08 8.47 -12.77
C ASN A 50 -15.39 7.68 -12.58
N ARG A 51 -15.50 6.89 -11.50
CA ARG A 51 -16.68 6.08 -11.19
C ARG A 51 -17.38 6.58 -9.95
N VAL A 52 -18.70 6.44 -9.94
CA VAL A 52 -19.56 6.74 -8.79
C VAL A 52 -20.24 5.44 -8.38
N TYR A 53 -20.04 5.06 -7.12
CA TYR A 53 -20.61 3.86 -6.51
C TYR A 53 -21.77 4.26 -5.62
N ARG A 54 -22.93 3.62 -5.81
CA ARG A 54 -24.05 3.67 -4.87
C ARG A 54 -24.00 2.40 -4.03
N ARG A 55 -23.84 2.56 -2.72
CA ARG A 55 -23.61 1.49 -1.77
C ARG A 55 -24.57 1.59 -0.58
N PRO A 56 -24.75 0.53 0.21
CA PRO A 56 -25.56 0.59 1.42
C PRO A 56 -25.09 1.73 2.35
N PRO A 57 -26.01 2.44 3.01
CA PRO A 57 -25.67 3.61 3.84
C PRO A 57 -24.82 3.24 5.07
N ASN A 58 -24.95 2.01 5.56
CA ASN A 58 -24.21 1.45 6.69
C ASN A 58 -22.92 0.71 6.28
N GLU A 59 -22.59 0.62 5.00
CA GLU A 59 -21.37 -0.05 4.55
C GLU A 59 -20.13 0.73 5.05
N THR A 60 -19.34 0.07 5.88
CA THR A 60 -18.06 0.61 6.35
C THR A 60 -17.08 0.77 5.19
N PHE A 61 -16.09 1.64 5.34
CA PHE A 61 -15.06 1.80 4.32
C PHE A 61 -14.29 0.50 4.03
N HIS A 62 -14.03 -0.32 5.06
CA HIS A 62 -13.38 -1.62 4.92
C HIS A 62 -14.19 -2.60 4.06
N GLN A 63 -15.51 -2.66 4.28
CA GLN A 63 -16.41 -3.46 3.44
C GLN A 63 -16.45 -2.95 1.99
N PHE A 64 -16.47 -1.62 1.81
CA PHE A 64 -16.38 -1.03 0.47
C PHE A 64 -15.06 -1.38 -0.23
N LEU A 65 -13.93 -1.37 0.48
CA LEU A 65 -12.64 -1.81 -0.06
C LEU A 65 -12.67 -3.27 -0.49
N GLY A 66 -13.29 -4.16 0.29
CA GLY A 66 -13.52 -5.55 -0.11
C GLY A 66 -14.34 -5.67 -1.39
N PHE A 67 -15.43 -4.91 -1.52
CA PHE A 67 -16.22 -4.82 -2.75
C PHE A 67 -15.38 -4.30 -3.93
N TYR A 68 -14.63 -3.22 -3.74
CA TYR A 68 -13.80 -2.60 -4.77
C TYR A 68 -12.69 -3.52 -5.26
N LEU A 69 -12.07 -4.29 -4.35
CA LEU A 69 -11.11 -5.33 -4.70
C LEU A 69 -11.76 -6.42 -5.55
N SER A 70 -12.93 -6.92 -5.14
CA SER A 70 -13.68 -7.93 -5.88
C SER A 70 -14.04 -7.44 -7.29
N GLU A 71 -14.46 -6.18 -7.43
CA GLU A 71 -14.74 -5.58 -8.74
C GLU A 71 -13.45 -5.47 -9.58
N THR A 72 -12.36 -4.99 -8.98
CA THR A 72 -11.07 -4.79 -9.67
C THR A 72 -10.47 -6.10 -10.16
N LEU A 73 -10.57 -7.17 -9.37
CA LEU A 73 -10.15 -8.52 -9.75
C LEU A 73 -11.22 -9.24 -10.58
N GLY A 74 -12.43 -8.70 -10.73
CA GLY A 74 -13.55 -9.37 -11.37
C GLY A 74 -14.25 -10.34 -10.43
N HIS A 75 -15.52 -10.05 -10.16
CA HIS A 75 -16.37 -10.78 -9.22
C HIS A 75 -16.42 -12.29 -9.52
N GLU A 76 -16.59 -12.66 -10.80
CA GLU A 76 -16.67 -14.06 -11.23
C GLU A 76 -15.37 -14.81 -10.98
N TRP A 77 -14.22 -14.19 -11.28
CA TRP A 77 -12.92 -14.80 -11.04
C TRP A 77 -12.71 -15.07 -9.55
N LEU A 78 -12.98 -14.08 -8.70
CA LEU A 78 -12.81 -14.25 -7.26
C LEU A 78 -13.76 -15.31 -6.70
N ALA A 79 -15.02 -15.33 -7.14
CA ALA A 79 -15.99 -16.34 -6.74
C ALA A 79 -15.55 -17.76 -7.15
N GLN A 80 -14.99 -17.93 -8.35
CA GLN A 80 -14.43 -19.21 -8.81
C GLN A 80 -13.24 -19.65 -7.96
N GLU A 81 -12.33 -18.73 -7.62
CA GLU A 81 -11.18 -19.04 -6.74
C GLU A 81 -11.63 -19.44 -5.32
N MET A 82 -12.67 -18.79 -4.79
CA MET A 82 -13.24 -19.11 -3.46
C MET A 82 -13.94 -20.47 -3.40
N GLN A 83 -14.42 -20.99 -4.53
CA GLN A 83 -15.07 -22.31 -4.62
C GLN A 83 -14.07 -23.47 -4.72
N LYS A 84 -12.79 -23.19 -4.99
CA LYS A 84 -11.77 -24.22 -5.07
C LYS A 84 -11.48 -24.81 -3.68
N PRO A 85 -11.02 -26.07 -3.60
CA PRO A 85 -10.59 -26.67 -2.34
C PRO A 85 -9.52 -25.82 -1.63
N VAL A 86 -9.47 -25.93 -0.30
CA VAL A 86 -8.47 -25.26 0.53
C VAL A 86 -7.06 -25.54 -0.01
N GLY A 87 -6.29 -24.48 -0.21
CA GLY A 87 -4.93 -24.56 -0.76
C GLY A 87 -4.82 -24.66 -2.29
N GLN A 88 -5.95 -24.78 -3.01
CA GLN A 88 -5.98 -24.81 -4.49
C GLN A 88 -6.48 -23.49 -5.11
N GLY A 89 -7.19 -22.68 -4.33
CA GLY A 89 -7.58 -21.33 -4.71
C GLY A 89 -6.44 -20.32 -4.61
N HIS A 90 -6.57 -19.21 -5.34
CA HIS A 90 -5.67 -18.08 -5.22
C HIS A 90 -5.64 -17.55 -3.78
N LEU A 91 -4.46 -17.14 -3.29
CA LEU A 91 -4.27 -16.69 -1.91
C LEU A 91 -5.23 -15.56 -1.48
N VAL A 92 -5.54 -14.65 -2.39
CA VAL A 92 -6.53 -13.57 -2.15
C VAL A 92 -7.91 -14.13 -1.82
N ALA A 93 -8.34 -15.23 -2.44
CA ALA A 93 -9.62 -15.85 -2.11
C ALA A 93 -9.63 -16.42 -0.68
N THR A 94 -8.52 -17.01 -0.24
CA THR A 94 -8.34 -17.42 1.16
C THR A 94 -8.48 -16.24 2.11
N TRP A 95 -7.84 -15.11 1.80
CA TRP A 95 -7.95 -13.91 2.63
C TRP A 95 -9.37 -13.35 2.70
N VAL A 96 -10.12 -13.41 1.60
CA VAL A 96 -11.54 -12.99 1.57
C VAL A 96 -12.38 -13.89 2.45
N ASN A 97 -12.25 -15.22 2.31
CA ASN A 97 -12.98 -16.18 3.14
C ASN A 97 -12.70 -15.97 4.63
N GLU A 98 -11.42 -15.93 5.02
CA GLU A 98 -11.04 -15.73 6.44
C GLU A 98 -11.52 -14.37 6.97
N THR A 99 -11.48 -13.32 6.15
CA THR A 99 -12.00 -12.00 6.56
C THR A 99 -13.50 -12.04 6.78
N HIS A 100 -14.26 -12.72 5.91
CA HIS A 100 -15.70 -12.90 6.09
C HIS A 100 -16.01 -13.72 7.34
N GLU A 101 -15.27 -14.80 7.60
CA GLU A 101 -15.42 -15.61 8.81
C GLU A 101 -15.19 -14.77 10.08
N LEU A 102 -14.11 -13.96 10.11
CA LEU A 102 -13.84 -13.04 11.22
C LEU A 102 -14.97 -12.02 11.43
N MET A 103 -15.48 -11.42 10.34
CA MET A 103 -16.57 -10.46 10.42
C MET A 103 -17.89 -11.10 10.88
N ASN A 104 -18.18 -12.33 10.44
CA ASN A 104 -19.38 -13.06 10.81
C ASN A 104 -19.33 -13.49 12.28
N ALA A 105 -18.21 -14.05 12.74
CA ALA A 105 -18.02 -14.43 14.14
C ALA A 105 -18.19 -13.24 15.09
N GLN A 106 -17.59 -12.08 14.76
CA GLN A 106 -17.83 -10.85 15.54
C GLN A 106 -19.30 -10.43 15.48
N SER A 107 -19.94 -10.64 14.33
CA SER A 107 -21.33 -10.25 14.15
C SER A 107 -22.28 -11.04 15.03
N GLU A 108 -22.03 -12.33 15.19
CA GLU A 108 -22.75 -13.24 16.08
C GLU A 108 -22.51 -12.93 17.56
N GLN A 109 -21.31 -12.48 17.93
CA GLN A 109 -20.95 -12.16 19.32
C GLN A 109 -21.54 -10.83 19.83
N MET A 110 -21.75 -9.85 18.93
CA MET A 110 -22.24 -8.51 19.29
C MET A 110 -23.42 -8.10 18.40
N PRO A 111 -24.51 -8.87 18.30
CA PRO A 111 -25.57 -8.67 17.31
C PRO A 111 -26.21 -7.28 17.38
N GLU A 112 -26.20 -6.65 18.56
CA GLU A 112 -26.72 -5.33 18.82
C GLU A 112 -25.88 -4.19 18.21
N LEU A 113 -24.59 -4.33 17.96
CA LEU A 113 -23.78 -3.19 17.48
C LEU A 113 -23.90 -2.97 15.96
N PRO A 114 -24.21 -1.75 15.47
CA PRO A 114 -24.31 -1.44 14.04
C PRO A 114 -22.93 -1.40 13.36
N VAL A 115 -21.88 -1.13 14.14
CA VAL A 115 -20.48 -1.12 13.72
C VAL A 115 -19.66 -1.85 14.76
N LYS A 116 -18.81 -2.76 14.31
CA LYS A 116 -18.02 -3.63 15.19
C LYS A 116 -16.55 -3.43 14.88
N SER A 117 -15.76 -3.23 15.92
CA SER A 117 -14.31 -3.32 15.81
C SER A 117 -13.91 -4.79 15.84
N VAL A 118 -13.06 -5.19 14.91
CA VAL A 118 -12.50 -6.55 14.84
C VAL A 118 -10.99 -6.41 14.84
N LEU A 119 -10.30 -7.14 15.72
CA LEU A 119 -8.85 -7.29 15.59
C LEU A 119 -8.58 -8.04 14.30
N MET A 120 -7.90 -7.40 13.35
CA MET A 120 -7.57 -8.06 12.08
C MET A 120 -6.67 -9.28 12.32
N SER A 121 -6.74 -10.26 11.42
CA SER A 121 -5.66 -11.25 11.26
C SER A 121 -4.63 -10.74 10.26
N GLY A 122 -3.46 -11.40 10.17
CA GLY A 122 -2.46 -11.15 9.12
C GLY A 122 -3.05 -11.16 7.71
N ASN A 123 -3.95 -12.11 7.44
CA ASN A 123 -4.63 -12.28 6.17
C ASN A 123 -5.67 -11.18 5.91
N SER A 124 -6.45 -10.78 6.92
CA SER A 124 -7.39 -9.65 6.80
C SER A 124 -6.66 -8.33 6.56
N LYS A 125 -5.54 -8.10 7.24
CA LYS A 125 -4.67 -6.94 6.97
C LYS A 125 -4.09 -6.99 5.57
N ALA A 126 -3.64 -8.15 5.09
CA ALA A 126 -3.12 -8.32 3.74
C ALA A 126 -4.18 -8.04 2.65
N LEU A 127 -5.43 -8.46 2.89
CA LEU A 127 -6.57 -8.18 2.01
C LEU A 127 -6.87 -6.68 1.93
N HIS A 128 -7.08 -6.04 3.07
CA HIS A 128 -7.46 -4.63 3.13
C HIS A 128 -6.34 -3.71 2.65
N SER A 129 -5.07 -4.07 2.89
CA SER A 129 -3.93 -3.34 2.34
C SER A 129 -3.95 -3.36 0.80
N LEU A 130 -4.10 -4.54 0.19
CA LEU A 130 -4.16 -4.66 -1.27
C LEU A 130 -5.36 -3.91 -1.86
N ALA A 131 -6.52 -4.04 -1.22
CA ALA A 131 -7.72 -3.32 -1.62
C ALA A 131 -7.50 -1.81 -1.55
N TYR A 132 -6.88 -1.32 -0.47
CA TYR A 132 -6.62 0.09 -0.26
C TYR A 132 -5.55 0.63 -1.21
N ASP A 133 -4.56 -0.18 -1.59
CA ASP A 133 -3.53 0.22 -2.54
C ASP A 133 -4.12 0.42 -3.95
N LEU A 134 -4.89 -0.55 -4.44
CA LEU A 134 -5.62 -0.44 -5.71
C LEU A 134 -6.59 0.74 -5.70
N TYR A 135 -7.27 0.94 -4.59
CA TYR A 135 -8.14 2.09 -4.37
C TYR A 135 -7.37 3.42 -4.43
N SER A 136 -6.23 3.51 -3.74
CA SER A 136 -5.37 4.70 -3.69
C SER A 136 -4.84 5.07 -5.08
N ILE A 137 -4.39 4.07 -5.85
CA ILE A 137 -3.97 4.25 -7.25
C ILE A 137 -5.10 4.86 -8.06
N ARG A 138 -6.30 4.27 -8.01
CA ARG A 138 -7.43 4.76 -8.79
C ARG A 138 -7.86 6.17 -8.38
N LEU A 139 -7.84 6.45 -7.09
CA LEU A 139 -8.24 7.74 -6.52
C LEU A 139 -7.25 8.85 -6.86
N SER A 140 -5.96 8.53 -7.01
CA SER A 140 -4.94 9.48 -7.51
C SER A 140 -5.26 10.00 -8.92
N GLY A 141 -6.15 9.32 -9.66
CA GLY A 141 -6.49 9.60 -11.04
C GLY A 141 -5.88 8.58 -12.00
N GLU A 142 -4.85 7.86 -11.57
CA GLU A 142 -4.15 6.89 -12.40
C GLU A 142 -4.94 5.59 -12.58
N LYS A 143 -4.68 4.90 -13.70
CA LYS A 143 -5.35 3.64 -14.02
C LYS A 143 -4.58 2.46 -13.41
N ILE A 144 -5.32 1.48 -12.94
CA ILE A 144 -4.78 0.15 -12.68
C ILE A 144 -4.63 -0.54 -14.02
N LEU A 145 -3.41 -0.95 -14.38
CA LEU A 145 -3.14 -1.55 -15.69
C LEU A 145 -3.77 -2.96 -15.75
N PRO A 146 -4.41 -3.36 -16.87
CA PRO A 146 -4.92 -4.73 -17.01
C PRO A 146 -3.83 -5.80 -16.83
N THR A 147 -2.61 -5.51 -17.28
CA THR A 147 -1.44 -6.39 -17.09
C THR A 147 -1.11 -6.59 -15.61
N MET A 148 -1.24 -5.54 -14.80
CA MET A 148 -1.04 -5.60 -13.35
C MET A 148 -2.12 -6.45 -12.67
N VAL A 149 -3.40 -6.28 -13.05
CA VAL A 149 -4.49 -7.14 -12.57
C VAL A 149 -4.23 -8.61 -12.92
N ASN A 150 -3.79 -8.90 -14.15
CA ASN A 150 -3.48 -10.26 -14.58
C ASN A 150 -2.33 -10.87 -13.76
N ARG A 151 -1.29 -10.10 -13.46
CA ARG A 151 -0.18 -10.55 -12.61
C ARG A 151 -0.61 -10.76 -11.16
N ILE A 152 -1.51 -9.93 -10.64
CA ILE A 152 -2.11 -10.13 -9.30
C ILE A 152 -2.96 -11.41 -9.23
N LYS A 153 -3.60 -11.82 -10.33
CA LYS A 153 -4.35 -13.09 -10.38
C LYS A 153 -3.46 -14.31 -10.58
N ASN A 154 -2.24 -14.12 -11.06
CA ASN A 154 -1.29 -15.19 -11.31
C ASN A 154 -0.41 -15.40 -10.08
N ILE A 155 -0.56 -16.53 -9.40
CA ILE A 155 0.15 -16.82 -8.15
C ILE A 155 1.68 -16.72 -8.28
N ASP A 156 2.24 -17.08 -9.43
CA ASP A 156 3.69 -17.05 -9.67
C ASP A 156 4.23 -15.61 -9.82
N GLN A 157 3.35 -14.66 -10.13
CA GLN A 157 3.68 -13.24 -10.33
C GLN A 157 3.09 -12.34 -9.24
N PHE A 158 2.28 -12.92 -8.35
CA PHE A 158 1.45 -12.20 -7.39
C PHE A 158 2.29 -11.37 -6.42
N GLN A 159 3.35 -11.95 -5.85
CA GLN A 159 4.16 -11.26 -4.85
C GLN A 159 4.80 -9.98 -5.42
N GLY A 160 5.45 -10.07 -6.58
CA GLY A 160 6.06 -8.90 -7.24
C GLY A 160 5.01 -7.85 -7.59
N ALA A 161 3.92 -8.25 -8.26
CA ALA A 161 2.87 -7.32 -8.66
C ALA A 161 2.14 -6.66 -7.47
N ARG A 162 1.95 -7.41 -6.38
CA ARG A 162 1.41 -6.86 -5.13
C ARG A 162 2.34 -5.79 -4.57
N TYR A 163 3.66 -6.03 -4.57
CA TYR A 163 4.61 -5.08 -4.02
C TYR A 163 4.75 -3.82 -4.88
N GLU A 164 4.72 -3.95 -6.22
CA GLU A 164 4.64 -2.81 -7.14
C GLU A 164 3.44 -1.89 -6.82
N VAL A 165 2.26 -2.49 -6.64
CA VAL A 165 1.02 -1.80 -6.25
C VAL A 165 1.16 -1.14 -4.88
N ALA A 166 1.74 -1.84 -3.91
CA ALA A 166 1.96 -1.31 -2.57
C ALA A 166 2.86 -0.07 -2.58
N VAL A 167 4.00 -0.13 -3.28
CA VAL A 167 4.95 0.99 -3.37
C VAL A 167 4.34 2.18 -4.13
N ALA A 168 3.61 1.93 -5.22
CA ALA A 168 2.86 2.97 -5.93
C ALA A 168 1.85 3.67 -5.01
N ALA A 169 1.11 2.91 -4.20
CA ALA A 169 0.15 3.46 -3.26
C ALA A 169 0.84 4.20 -2.09
N ILE A 170 1.97 3.69 -1.57
CA ILE A 170 2.81 4.38 -0.59
C ILE A 170 3.26 5.74 -1.15
N ALA A 171 3.77 5.78 -2.38
CA ALA A 171 4.19 7.03 -3.03
C ALA A 171 3.02 8.02 -3.17
N ILE A 172 1.84 7.55 -3.59
CA ILE A 172 0.64 8.39 -3.69
C ILE A 172 0.25 8.98 -2.32
N ARG A 173 0.24 8.14 -1.28
CA ARG A 173 -0.06 8.55 0.10
C ARG A 173 1.01 9.47 0.69
N ALA A 174 2.25 9.34 0.23
CA ALA A 174 3.37 10.24 0.54
C ALA A 174 3.36 11.55 -0.24
N GLY A 175 2.36 11.84 -1.07
CA GLY A 175 2.29 13.11 -1.79
C GLY A 175 2.66 13.06 -3.27
N PHE A 176 2.96 11.89 -3.85
CA PHE A 176 3.32 11.80 -5.26
C PHE A 176 2.11 11.72 -6.20
N ASN A 177 2.23 12.37 -7.35
CA ASN A 177 1.49 12.00 -8.55
C ASN A 177 2.36 11.02 -9.34
N ILE A 178 1.82 9.86 -9.72
CA ILE A 178 2.58 8.80 -10.37
C ILE A 178 2.14 8.59 -11.82
N ASN A 179 3.03 8.06 -12.66
CA ASN A 179 2.71 7.55 -13.98
C ASN A 179 3.49 6.25 -14.25
N TRP A 180 2.79 5.19 -14.66
CA TRP A 180 3.40 3.91 -15.01
C TRP A 180 4.31 4.04 -16.22
N ILE A 181 5.50 3.44 -16.15
CA ILE A 181 6.37 3.27 -17.31
C ILE A 181 5.83 2.07 -18.11
N LYS A 182 5.70 2.24 -19.43
CA LYS A 182 5.11 1.23 -20.34
C LYS A 182 6.09 0.80 -21.44
N GLU A 183 7.36 1.11 -21.25
CA GLU A 183 8.43 0.78 -22.18
C GLU A 183 8.59 -0.74 -22.26
N LYS A 184 9.11 -1.27 -23.36
CA LYS A 184 9.42 -2.71 -23.46
C LYS A 184 10.84 -2.95 -22.99
N GLY A 185 11.08 -4.07 -22.32
CA GLY A 185 12.40 -4.45 -21.81
C GLY A 185 12.55 -4.13 -20.33
N ALA A 186 13.79 -4.02 -19.86
CA ALA A 186 14.08 -3.77 -18.46
C ALA A 186 13.87 -2.26 -18.16
N HIS A 187 12.94 -1.95 -17.28
CA HIS A 187 12.58 -0.59 -16.91
C HIS A 187 12.08 -0.57 -15.47
N CYS A 188 12.28 0.56 -14.82
CA CYS A 188 11.63 0.80 -13.53
C CYS A 188 10.10 0.88 -13.64
N GLU A 189 9.41 0.74 -12.52
CA GLU A 189 7.96 0.52 -12.49
C GLU A 189 7.16 1.78 -12.88
N PHE A 190 7.50 2.91 -12.27
CA PHE A 190 6.80 4.16 -12.49
C PHE A 190 7.69 5.38 -12.20
N VAL A 191 7.29 6.53 -12.72
CA VAL A 191 7.82 7.83 -12.32
C VAL A 191 6.84 8.52 -11.38
N GLY A 192 7.35 9.31 -10.46
CA GLY A 192 6.56 10.11 -9.54
C GLY A 192 7.07 11.54 -9.46
N GLN A 193 6.14 12.48 -9.28
CA GLN A 193 6.43 13.86 -8.89
C GLN A 193 5.73 14.18 -7.57
N HIS A 194 6.52 14.56 -6.56
CA HIS A 194 6.00 14.95 -5.25
C HIS A 194 5.32 16.32 -5.34
N ARG A 195 4.06 16.41 -4.90
CA ARG A 195 3.20 17.60 -5.10
C ARG A 195 3.73 18.85 -4.40
N THR A 196 4.23 18.73 -3.18
CA THR A 196 4.64 19.89 -2.36
C THR A 196 6.04 20.36 -2.72
N THR A 197 7.00 19.44 -2.80
CA THR A 197 8.42 19.77 -3.04
C THR A 197 8.74 19.94 -4.51
N GLY A 198 7.95 19.34 -5.40
CA GLY A 198 8.23 19.27 -6.84
C GLY A 198 9.25 18.21 -7.24
N ASP A 199 9.82 17.46 -6.28
CA ASP A 199 10.84 16.44 -6.55
C ASP A 199 10.31 15.37 -7.50
N LYS A 200 11.12 15.01 -8.50
CA LYS A 200 10.82 13.96 -9.46
C LYS A 200 11.74 12.77 -9.22
N ALA A 201 11.17 11.58 -9.26
CA ALA A 201 11.93 10.35 -9.11
C ALA A 201 11.35 9.22 -9.96
N VAL A 202 12.20 8.25 -10.31
CA VAL A 202 11.81 6.96 -10.86
C VAL A 202 11.87 5.91 -9.74
N PHE A 203 10.89 5.01 -9.71
CA PHE A 203 10.70 4.03 -8.65
C PHE A 203 10.94 2.62 -9.18
N GLU A 204 11.88 1.91 -8.55
CA GLU A 204 12.07 0.47 -8.70
C GLU A 204 11.51 -0.25 -7.48
N THR A 205 10.92 -1.42 -7.70
CA THR A 205 10.49 -2.29 -6.61
C THR A 205 11.15 -3.66 -6.69
N LYS A 206 11.56 -4.18 -5.53
CA LYS A 206 12.13 -5.52 -5.37
C LYS A 206 11.50 -6.17 -4.15
N SER A 207 11.15 -7.44 -4.26
CA SER A 207 10.57 -8.19 -3.15
C SER A 207 11.23 -9.56 -3.07
N HIS A 208 11.71 -9.92 -1.89
CA HIS A 208 12.38 -11.19 -1.69
C HIS A 208 11.38 -12.34 -1.70
N HIS A 209 11.44 -13.18 -2.72
CA HIS A 209 10.67 -14.42 -2.78
C HIS A 209 11.13 -15.37 -1.67
N ARG A 210 10.18 -15.84 -0.86
CA ARG A 210 10.40 -16.78 0.24
C ARG A 210 9.42 -17.93 0.13
N GLU A 211 9.92 -19.16 0.27
CA GLU A 211 9.06 -20.34 0.32
C GLU A 211 8.05 -20.25 1.47
N GLY A 212 6.83 -20.70 1.24
CA GLY A 212 5.73 -20.67 2.21
C GLY A 212 5.09 -19.30 2.42
N VAL A 213 5.55 -18.27 1.71
CA VAL A 213 5.10 -16.88 1.87
C VAL A 213 4.41 -16.39 0.61
N LEU A 214 3.28 -15.70 0.78
CA LEU A 214 2.53 -15.07 -0.33
C LEU A 214 2.23 -15.98 -1.52
N GLY A 215 2.04 -17.28 -1.27
CA GLY A 215 1.67 -18.27 -2.29
C GLY A 215 2.84 -18.99 -2.95
N ILE A 216 4.08 -18.69 -2.56
CA ILE A 216 5.27 -19.41 -3.02
C ILE A 216 5.30 -20.80 -2.36
N LYS A 217 5.41 -21.84 -3.18
CA LYS A 217 5.48 -23.25 -2.71
C LYS A 217 6.71 -23.49 -1.82
N GLY A 218 6.56 -24.38 -0.85
CA GLY A 218 7.60 -24.76 0.10
C GLY A 218 7.31 -24.24 1.50
N GLU A 219 8.28 -24.36 2.40
CA GLU A 219 8.17 -23.94 3.80
C GLU A 219 9.23 -22.90 4.12
N PHE A 220 8.83 -21.86 4.85
CA PHE A 220 9.75 -20.80 5.21
C PHE A 220 10.83 -21.30 6.17
N ASN A 221 12.09 -21.19 5.78
CA ASN A 221 13.24 -21.47 6.62
C ASN A 221 13.99 -20.16 6.97
N SER A 222 13.89 -19.74 8.23
CA SER A 222 14.50 -18.51 8.73
C SER A 222 16.03 -18.55 8.78
N GLU A 223 16.64 -19.73 8.94
CA GLU A 223 18.10 -19.88 9.07
C GLU A 223 18.81 -19.60 7.74
N ASN A 224 18.16 -19.96 6.64
CA ASN A 224 18.66 -19.86 5.27
C ASN A 224 18.15 -18.65 4.48
N ALA A 225 17.40 -17.76 5.13
CA ALA A 225 16.76 -16.62 4.48
C ALA A 225 17.79 -15.55 4.06
N LYS A 226 18.40 -15.71 2.88
CA LYS A 226 19.41 -14.79 2.34
C LYS A 226 18.82 -13.42 2.01
N ILE A 227 19.59 -12.36 2.25
CA ILE A 227 19.27 -11.00 1.85
C ILE A 227 20.11 -10.66 0.60
N LYS A 228 19.48 -10.38 -0.54
CA LYS A 228 20.10 -10.05 -1.84
C LYS A 228 20.05 -8.54 -2.17
N ILE A 229 20.12 -7.69 -1.15
CA ILE A 229 19.94 -6.23 -1.28
C ILE A 229 20.89 -5.61 -2.31
N THR A 230 22.13 -6.09 -2.39
CA THR A 230 23.15 -5.54 -3.29
C THR A 230 22.87 -5.90 -4.74
N ASP A 231 22.41 -7.11 -5.02
CA ASP A 231 22.01 -7.55 -6.36
C ASP A 231 20.80 -6.75 -6.84
N HIS A 232 19.80 -6.60 -5.97
CA HIS A 232 18.59 -5.83 -6.23
C HIS A 232 18.90 -4.35 -6.55
N VAL A 233 19.75 -3.69 -5.76
CA VAL A 233 20.17 -2.31 -6.02
C VAL A 233 20.96 -2.19 -7.34
N ARG A 234 21.83 -3.16 -7.66
CA ARG A 234 22.59 -3.13 -8.92
C ARG A 234 21.68 -3.32 -10.13
N GLU A 235 20.70 -4.21 -10.02
CA GLU A 235 19.69 -4.40 -11.06
C GLU A 235 18.83 -3.14 -11.22
N ALA A 236 18.33 -2.55 -10.13
CA ALA A 236 17.58 -1.29 -10.17
C ALA A 236 18.33 -0.18 -10.93
N ARG A 237 19.63 -0.04 -10.66
CA ARG A 237 20.49 0.93 -11.35
C ARG A 237 20.67 0.64 -12.83
N SER A 238 20.59 -0.62 -13.27
CA SER A 238 20.73 -0.95 -14.70
C SER A 238 19.44 -0.67 -15.48
N GLN A 239 18.29 -0.72 -14.82
CA GLN A 239 16.97 -0.44 -15.40
C GLN A 239 16.60 1.06 -15.39
N SER A 240 17.28 1.85 -14.55
CA SER A 240 16.95 3.25 -14.33
C SER A 240 17.46 4.20 -15.41
N LYS A 241 16.68 5.27 -15.65
CA LYS A 241 17.07 6.41 -16.49
C LYS A 241 18.04 7.31 -15.71
N LYS A 242 19.28 7.41 -16.19
CA LYS A 242 20.42 8.01 -15.47
C LYS A 242 20.27 9.50 -15.14
N ASP A 243 19.32 10.20 -15.73
CA ASP A 243 19.04 11.62 -15.56
C ASP A 243 17.98 11.94 -14.49
N ILE A 244 17.28 10.92 -13.96
CA ILE A 244 16.21 11.10 -12.98
C ILE A 244 16.61 10.42 -11.66
N PRO A 245 16.45 11.06 -10.48
CA PRO A 245 16.64 10.42 -9.19
C PRO A 245 15.94 9.05 -9.08
N LEU A 246 16.68 8.00 -8.75
CA LEU A 246 16.19 6.65 -8.53
C LEU A 246 15.88 6.42 -7.06
N ILE A 247 14.66 5.96 -6.80
CA ILE A 247 14.21 5.45 -5.50
C ILE A 247 14.00 3.95 -5.65
N VAL A 248 14.65 3.16 -4.81
CA VAL A 248 14.47 1.70 -4.77
C VAL A 248 13.73 1.34 -3.49
N PHE A 249 12.62 0.63 -3.64
CA PHE A 249 11.94 -0.04 -2.54
C PHE A 249 12.28 -1.52 -2.57
N ASP A 250 12.82 -2.07 -1.48
CA ASP A 250 13.24 -3.47 -1.40
C ASP A 250 12.65 -4.14 -0.15
N ASP A 251 11.72 -5.07 -0.34
CA ASP A 251 11.02 -5.76 0.73
C ASP A 251 11.74 -7.07 1.10
N LEU A 252 12.18 -7.15 2.36
CA LEU A 252 12.92 -8.29 2.89
C LEU A 252 12.04 -9.54 3.05
N ASN A 253 10.73 -9.34 3.28
CA ASN A 253 9.75 -10.41 3.42
C ASN A 253 10.20 -11.44 4.50
N LEU A 254 10.53 -10.95 5.71
CA LEU A 254 11.04 -11.74 6.83
C LEU A 254 10.14 -11.55 8.05
N PRO A 255 9.89 -12.57 8.89
CA PRO A 255 9.09 -12.39 10.11
C PRO A 255 9.60 -11.22 10.98
N ILE A 256 8.71 -10.33 11.43
CA ILE A 256 9.08 -9.25 12.36
C ILE A 256 9.64 -9.87 13.63
N THR A 257 10.87 -9.49 14.00
CA THR A 257 11.53 -9.94 15.23
C THR A 257 11.35 -8.90 16.33
N GLY A 258 10.13 -8.80 16.87
CA GLY A 258 9.80 -8.02 18.06
C GLY A 258 10.27 -6.55 18.09
N PRO A 259 10.18 -5.89 19.26
CA PRO A 259 10.59 -4.50 19.45
C PRO A 259 12.11 -4.33 19.68
N ALA A 260 12.92 -5.36 19.44
CA ALA A 260 14.36 -5.30 19.68
C ALA A 260 15.02 -4.14 18.89
N PRO A 261 16.08 -3.51 19.41
CA PRO A 261 16.86 -2.51 18.67
C PRO A 261 17.35 -3.04 17.32
N LEU A 262 17.44 -2.18 16.29
CA LEU A 262 17.90 -2.58 14.95
C LEU A 262 19.26 -3.29 14.97
N SER A 263 20.20 -2.83 15.82
CA SER A 263 21.54 -3.43 15.98
C SER A 263 21.53 -4.88 16.47
N GLU A 264 20.44 -5.32 17.09
CA GLU A 264 20.28 -6.71 17.55
C GLU A 264 19.59 -7.59 16.50
N LYS A 265 19.03 -7.00 15.44
CA LYS A 265 18.35 -7.73 14.38
C LYS A 265 19.37 -8.32 13.41
N ARG A 266 19.37 -9.66 13.29
CA ARG A 266 20.25 -10.39 12.36
C ARG A 266 20.14 -9.86 10.93
N TRP A 267 18.92 -9.62 10.46
CA TRP A 267 18.70 -9.13 9.09
C TRP A 267 19.37 -7.78 8.84
N PHE A 268 19.34 -6.89 9.83
CA PHE A 268 19.95 -5.56 9.73
C PHE A 268 21.47 -5.68 9.66
N ASN A 269 22.07 -6.47 10.55
CA ASN A 269 23.51 -6.69 10.58
C ASN A 269 24.03 -7.37 9.30
N ASP A 270 23.29 -8.34 8.76
CA ASP A 270 23.64 -9.00 7.51
C ASP A 270 23.54 -8.04 6.31
N MET A 271 22.51 -7.18 6.29
CA MET A 271 22.30 -6.18 5.24
C MET A 271 23.34 -5.04 5.31
N ASP A 272 23.57 -4.44 6.48
CA ASP A 272 24.55 -3.37 6.68
C ASP A 272 25.96 -3.83 6.27
N ARG A 273 26.36 -5.05 6.67
CA ARG A 273 27.63 -5.66 6.25
C ARG A 273 27.75 -5.74 4.73
N GLN A 274 26.70 -6.20 4.05
CA GLN A 274 26.69 -6.27 2.58
C GLN A 274 26.81 -4.89 1.96
N LEU A 275 26.01 -3.91 2.39
CA LEU A 275 26.04 -2.56 1.84
C LEU A 275 27.42 -1.91 2.02
N ARG A 276 28.08 -2.10 3.16
CA ARG A 276 29.46 -1.63 3.39
C ARG A 276 30.49 -2.34 2.53
N THR A 277 30.45 -3.67 2.49
CA THR A 277 31.41 -4.48 1.71
C THR A 277 31.38 -4.13 0.22
N TYR A 278 30.19 -3.83 -0.32
CA TYR A 278 30.03 -3.41 -1.70
C TYR A 278 30.16 -1.87 -1.90
N GLY A 279 30.46 -1.11 -0.86
CA GLY A 279 30.76 0.32 -0.91
C GLY A 279 29.53 1.25 -0.97
N PHE A 280 28.31 0.75 -0.84
CA PHE A 280 27.10 1.59 -0.92
C PHE A 280 27.03 2.67 0.18
N LEU A 281 27.57 2.37 1.37
CA LEU A 281 27.60 3.29 2.51
C LEU A 281 28.91 4.08 2.64
N GLU A 282 29.88 3.81 1.77
CA GLU A 282 31.22 4.39 1.87
C GLU A 282 31.35 5.59 0.93
N PRO A 283 31.51 6.83 1.45
CA PRO A 283 31.60 8.03 0.62
C PRO A 283 32.72 7.96 -0.42
N GLY A 284 32.44 8.45 -1.63
CA GLY A 284 33.44 8.53 -2.71
C GLY A 284 33.72 7.22 -3.45
N THR A 285 33.09 6.11 -3.08
CA THR A 285 33.18 4.88 -3.87
C THR A 285 32.21 4.92 -5.06
N LYS A 286 32.52 4.18 -6.14
CA LYS A 286 31.64 4.09 -7.33
C LYS A 286 30.21 3.66 -6.99
N ASN A 287 30.05 2.82 -5.97
CA ASN A 287 28.75 2.27 -5.62
C ASN A 287 27.99 3.10 -4.58
N SER A 288 28.59 4.13 -3.98
CA SER A 288 27.95 4.92 -2.92
C SER A 288 26.54 5.37 -3.33
N PHE A 289 25.64 5.52 -2.36
CA PHE A 289 24.41 6.27 -2.61
C PHE A 289 24.76 7.67 -3.16
N GLY A 290 23.83 8.29 -3.89
CA GLY A 290 24.03 9.55 -4.62
C GLY A 290 24.82 9.46 -5.93
N ASN A 291 25.54 8.36 -6.18
CA ASN A 291 26.14 8.03 -7.48
C ASN A 291 25.17 7.24 -8.37
N ASP A 292 25.36 7.30 -9.69
CA ASP A 292 24.51 6.64 -10.69
C ASP A 292 23.02 6.82 -10.37
N ASN A 293 22.61 8.09 -10.24
CA ASN A 293 21.26 8.57 -9.96
C ASN A 293 20.53 8.00 -8.73
N MET A 294 21.17 7.15 -7.92
CA MET A 294 20.58 6.49 -6.76
C MET A 294 20.34 7.48 -5.61
N ALA A 295 19.12 7.98 -5.49
CA ALA A 295 18.75 8.98 -4.50
C ALA A 295 18.38 8.38 -3.15
N MET A 296 17.70 7.23 -3.16
CA MET A 296 17.18 6.61 -1.96
C MET A 296 17.03 5.08 -2.12
N LEU A 297 17.38 4.36 -1.07
CA LEU A 297 16.98 2.97 -0.85
C LEU A 297 16.06 2.92 0.37
N CYS A 298 14.82 2.49 0.18
CA CYS A 298 13.88 2.18 1.24
C CYS A 298 13.79 0.67 1.40
N VAL A 299 14.31 0.15 2.51
CA VAL A 299 14.19 -1.25 2.87
C VAL A 299 12.95 -1.40 3.74
N THR A 300 12.02 -2.25 3.30
CA THR A 300 10.79 -2.54 4.04
C THR A 300 10.79 -3.98 4.52
N ASN A 301 10.02 -4.21 5.58
CA ASN A 301 9.68 -5.56 5.99
C ASN A 301 8.23 -5.57 6.49
N PHE A 302 7.30 -5.89 5.60
CA PHE A 302 5.85 -5.90 5.88
C PHE A 302 5.34 -7.31 6.16
N SER A 303 5.82 -7.93 7.23
CA SER A 303 5.70 -9.39 7.41
C SER A 303 4.49 -9.89 8.19
N TRP A 304 3.41 -9.12 8.22
CA TRP A 304 2.12 -9.61 8.75
C TRP A 304 1.56 -10.82 7.98
N HIS A 305 2.11 -11.19 6.82
CA HIS A 305 1.80 -12.44 6.14
C HIS A 305 2.50 -13.68 6.76
N HIS A 306 3.45 -13.50 7.68
CA HIS A 306 3.99 -14.57 8.54
C HIS A 306 3.23 -14.71 9.86
N HIS A 307 2.55 -13.64 10.28
CA HIS A 307 1.97 -13.51 11.62
C HIS A 307 0.45 -13.51 11.54
N LYS A 308 -0.14 -14.70 11.42
CA LYS A 308 -1.61 -14.83 11.33
C LYS A 308 -2.33 -14.36 12.61
N GLU A 309 -1.66 -14.45 13.77
CA GLU A 309 -2.23 -14.21 15.11
C GLU A 309 -1.62 -13.02 15.87
N HIS A 310 -0.55 -12.38 15.35
CA HIS A 310 0.17 -11.29 16.04
C HIS A 310 0.28 -10.04 15.18
N LEU A 311 -0.70 -9.13 15.29
CA LEU A 311 -0.76 -7.90 14.49
C LEU A 311 -0.17 -6.64 15.12
N ASP A 312 0.20 -6.69 16.40
CA ASP A 312 0.66 -5.51 17.14
C ASP A 312 2.12 -5.13 16.83
N LEU A 313 2.78 -5.90 15.97
CA LEU A 313 4.15 -5.64 15.57
C LEU A 313 4.19 -4.56 14.48
N PRO A 314 4.94 -3.46 14.71
CA PRO A 314 5.05 -2.39 13.73
C PRO A 314 5.87 -2.84 12.51
N ASN A 315 5.66 -2.15 11.39
CA ASN A 315 6.51 -2.31 10.22
C ASN A 315 7.96 -1.95 10.54
N GLU A 316 8.89 -2.70 9.98
CA GLU A 316 10.30 -2.29 9.96
C GLU A 316 10.56 -1.58 8.63
N VAL A 317 10.97 -0.32 8.71
CA VAL A 317 11.33 0.50 7.56
C VAL A 317 12.65 1.18 7.86
N LEU A 318 13.59 1.05 6.94
CA LEU A 318 14.90 1.68 7.02
C LEU A 318 15.22 2.37 5.71
N THR A 319 15.60 3.64 5.78
CA THR A 319 15.85 4.45 4.60
C THR A 319 17.30 4.89 4.57
N TYR A 320 17.98 4.64 3.45
CA TYR A 320 19.30 5.16 3.14
C TYR A 320 19.17 6.19 2.02
N PHE A 321 19.83 7.34 2.19
CA PHE A 321 19.84 8.41 1.20
C PHE A 321 21.12 9.24 1.35
N GLN A 322 21.47 10.00 0.32
CA GLN A 322 22.56 10.98 0.38
C GLN A 322 22.01 12.39 0.13
N GLN A 323 22.56 13.37 0.84
CA GLN A 323 22.35 14.80 0.62
C GLN A 323 23.57 15.42 -0.08
N GLY A 324 23.36 16.44 -0.90
CA GLY A 324 24.42 17.17 -1.61
C GLY A 324 24.86 16.57 -2.95
N SER A 325 24.26 15.46 -3.39
CA SER A 325 24.35 14.94 -4.77
C SER A 325 23.38 15.68 -5.71
N PRO A 326 23.67 15.80 -7.03
CA PRO A 326 22.72 16.30 -8.04
C PRO A 326 21.37 15.54 -8.08
N TYR A 327 21.34 14.31 -7.55
CA TYR A 327 20.14 13.47 -7.50
C TYR A 327 19.49 13.45 -6.11
N SER A 328 19.92 14.31 -5.18
CA SER A 328 19.35 14.35 -3.83
C SER A 328 17.89 14.78 -3.88
N LEU A 329 17.05 14.09 -3.11
CA LEU A 329 15.69 14.51 -2.83
C LEU A 329 15.69 15.46 -1.63
N LYS A 330 14.71 16.36 -1.57
CA LYS A 330 14.49 17.20 -0.39
C LYS A 330 14.13 16.30 0.79
N LEU A 331 14.60 16.69 1.98
CA LEU A 331 14.37 15.93 3.20
C LEU A 331 12.88 15.72 3.49
N GLU A 332 12.04 16.71 3.18
CA GLU A 332 10.58 16.62 3.28
C GLU A 332 10.01 15.47 2.44
N THR A 333 10.47 15.28 1.20
CA THR A 333 10.03 14.17 0.35
C THR A 333 10.44 12.81 0.92
N ILE A 334 11.65 12.72 1.47
CA ILE A 334 12.15 11.50 2.12
C ILE A 334 11.30 11.18 3.36
N GLN A 335 11.02 12.18 4.19
CA GLN A 335 10.20 12.05 5.40
C GLN A 335 8.78 11.58 5.08
N HIS A 336 8.17 12.10 4.01
CA HIS A 336 6.84 11.67 3.59
C HIS A 336 6.82 10.23 3.10
N LEU A 337 7.81 9.81 2.31
CA LEU A 337 7.91 8.42 1.86
C LEU A 337 8.15 7.46 3.02
N GLU A 338 9.09 7.79 3.91
CA GLU A 338 9.39 6.98 5.09
C GLU A 338 8.16 6.89 6.02
N GLY A 339 7.47 8.01 6.24
CA GLY A 339 6.25 8.06 7.06
C GLY A 339 5.12 7.22 6.47
N ALA A 340 4.86 7.34 5.16
CA ALA A 340 3.85 6.54 4.48
C ALA A 340 4.19 5.04 4.45
N ALA A 341 5.48 4.69 4.31
CA ALA A 341 5.94 3.31 4.37
C ALA A 341 5.78 2.72 5.78
N LYS A 342 6.14 3.48 6.84
CA LYS A 342 5.94 3.05 8.24
C LYS A 342 4.47 2.79 8.56
N GLN A 343 3.57 3.61 8.00
CA GLN A 343 2.12 3.48 8.19
C GLN A 343 1.47 2.48 7.22
N TYR A 344 2.22 1.84 6.32
CA TYR A 344 1.65 0.91 5.35
C TYR A 344 0.86 -0.23 6.03
N GLY A 345 -0.27 -0.57 5.44
CA GLY A 345 -1.22 -1.55 5.98
C GLY A 345 -2.14 -1.02 7.08
N PHE A 346 -2.02 0.26 7.45
CA PHE A 346 -3.06 0.95 8.19
C PHE A 346 -4.11 1.52 7.22
N VAL A 347 -5.38 1.17 7.43
CA VAL A 347 -6.51 1.70 6.68
C VAL A 347 -7.35 2.52 7.65
N THR A 348 -7.37 3.85 7.46
CA THR A 348 -8.14 4.74 8.34
C THR A 348 -9.63 4.38 8.26
N PRO A 349 -10.29 4.04 9.38
CA PRO A 349 -11.72 3.83 9.40
C PRO A 349 -12.44 5.17 9.29
N TYR A 350 -13.45 5.26 8.41
CA TYR A 350 -14.34 6.42 8.35
C TYR A 350 -15.56 6.20 9.25
N LEU A 351 -15.38 6.19 10.57
CA LEU A 351 -16.48 5.97 11.52
C LEU A 351 -17.53 7.09 11.49
N GLU A 352 -17.09 8.32 11.21
CA GLU A 352 -17.96 9.50 11.07
C GLU A 352 -19.02 9.29 9.98
N GLU A 353 -18.68 8.59 8.90
CA GLU A 353 -19.64 8.23 7.85
C GLU A 353 -20.83 7.44 8.43
N ILE A 354 -20.57 6.55 9.38
CA ILE A 354 -21.61 5.69 9.96
C ILE A 354 -22.42 6.47 10.98
N GLU A 355 -21.79 7.31 11.80
CA GLU A 355 -22.50 8.24 12.68
C GLU A 355 -23.45 9.17 11.90
N GLU A 356 -23.04 9.65 10.73
CA GLU A 356 -23.91 10.42 9.83
C GLU A 356 -25.13 9.63 9.36
N ALA A 357 -24.95 8.35 9.00
CA ALA A 357 -26.05 7.49 8.57
C ALA A 357 -27.05 7.19 9.69
N VAL A 358 -26.53 7.04 10.91
CA VAL A 358 -27.30 6.86 12.14
C VAL A 358 -28.08 8.14 12.46
N LYS A 359 -27.45 9.32 12.42
CA LYS A 359 -28.10 10.63 12.60
C LYS A 359 -29.18 10.91 11.55
N ALA A 360 -28.99 10.44 10.32
CA ALA A 360 -29.95 10.59 9.23
C ALA A 360 -31.14 9.61 9.30
N GLY A 361 -31.20 8.73 10.32
CA GLY A 361 -32.28 7.74 10.46
C GLY A 361 -32.27 6.66 9.38
N LEU A 362 -31.15 6.50 8.65
CA LEU A 362 -30.98 5.44 7.65
C LEU A 362 -30.54 4.11 8.26
N VAL A 363 -30.05 4.17 9.51
CA VAL A 363 -29.61 3.03 10.31
C VAL A 363 -30.16 3.24 11.72
N THR A 364 -30.68 2.20 12.36
CA THR A 364 -31.16 2.27 13.74
C THR A 364 -29.99 2.48 14.71
N HIS A 365 -30.19 3.29 15.75
CA HIS A 365 -29.22 3.41 16.84
C HIS A 365 -29.24 2.12 17.65
N SER A 366 -28.09 1.49 17.76
CA SER A 366 -27.75 0.66 18.90
C SER A 366 -26.28 0.86 19.18
N LEU A 367 -25.94 2.09 19.59
CA LEU A 367 -24.68 2.37 20.26
C LEU A 367 -24.72 1.80 21.69
#